data_AF-A0A2P2LF25-F1
#
_entry.id   AF-A0A2P2LF25-F1
#
_cell.length_a   1.000
_cell.length_b   1.000
_cell.length_c   1.000
_cell.angle_alpha   90.00
_cell.angle_beta   90.00
_cell.angle_gamma   90.00
#
_symmetry.space_group_name_H-M   'P 1'
#
loop_
_entity.id
_entity.type
_entity.pdbx_description
1 polymer ?
#
loop_
_entity_poly.entity_id
_entity_poly.type
_entity_poly.pdbx_seq_one_letter_code
_entity_poly.pdbx_strand_id
1 'polypeptide(L)'
;MESFGKVEAFAETLVSGLDRSWQRPPGVAAKLIDCKATNGFYYIEYTLQNPGKSRKHLFSALGMAFNGWYNRLYTVTGQFLDEESEKYGSAIRKIVSSFRFI
;
A
#
# COMPACT_ATOMS: atom_id res chain seq x y z
N MET A 1 15.38 4.71 -0.84
CA MET A 1 14.17 4.74 0.02
C MET A 1 14.39 5.51 1.32
N GLU A 2 15.61 5.59 1.86
CA GLU A 2 15.91 6.30 3.11
C GLU A 2 15.48 7.77 3.14
N SER A 3 15.44 8.45 1.98
CA SER A 3 14.91 9.81 1.84
C SER A 3 13.42 9.94 2.21
N PHE A 4 12.65 8.84 2.18
CA PHE A 4 11.25 8.79 2.60
C PHE A 4 11.10 8.47 4.09
N GLY A 5 12.20 8.37 4.84
CA GLY A 5 12.19 8.01 6.25
C GLY A 5 11.95 6.52 6.48
N LYS A 6 11.68 6.13 7.73
CA LYS A 6 11.41 4.74 8.11
C LYS A 6 10.07 4.26 7.53
N VAL A 7 9.95 2.97 7.23
CA VAL A 7 8.76 2.40 6.59
C VAL A 7 7.50 2.58 7.43
N GLU A 8 7.62 2.52 8.75
CA GLU A 8 6.51 2.68 9.68
C GLU A 8 5.93 4.11 9.59
N ALA A 9 6.80 5.12 9.68
CA ALA A 9 6.39 6.52 9.56
C ALA A 9 5.81 6.85 8.19
N PHE A 10 6.40 6.28 7.13
CA PHE A 10 5.89 6.43 5.76
C PHE A 10 4.50 5.79 5.61
N ALA A 11 4.33 4.56 6.09
CA ALA A 11 3.07 3.82 6.00
C ALA A 11 1.95 4.49 6.81
N GLU A 12 2.27 4.98 8.01
CA GLU A 12 1.32 5.73 8.84
C GLU A 12 0.91 7.04 8.16
N THR A 13 1.86 7.79 7.61
CA THR A 13 1.57 9.03 6.85
C THR A 13 0.71 8.75 5.61
N LEU A 14 1.01 7.66 4.89
CA LEU A 14 0.25 7.25 3.71
C LEU A 14 -1.20 6.92 4.09
N VAL A 15 -1.41 6.05 5.07
CA VAL A 15 -2.74 5.60 5.45
C VAL A 15 -3.56 6.72 6.10
N SER A 16 -2.95 7.53 6.99
CA SER A 16 -3.63 8.68 7.59
C SER A 16 -4.04 9.73 6.55
N GLY A 17 -3.23 9.94 5.50
CA GLY A 17 -3.59 10.81 4.38
C GLY A 17 -4.76 10.30 3.53
N LEU A 18 -4.99 8.97 3.53
CA LEU A 18 -6.13 8.34 2.86
C LEU A 18 -7.40 8.33 3.71
N ASP A 19 -7.27 8.38 5.04
CA ASP A 19 -8.41 8.35 5.95
C ASP A 19 -9.16 9.69 5.97
N ARG A 20 -10.43 9.63 5.60
CA ARG A 20 -11.39 10.74 5.62
C ARG A 20 -12.66 10.39 6.39
N SER A 21 -12.62 9.33 7.20
CA SER A 21 -13.75 8.86 8.01
C SER A 21 -14.30 9.93 8.96
N TRP A 22 -13.46 10.89 9.37
CA TRP A 22 -13.81 12.02 10.25
C TRP A 22 -14.65 13.12 9.59
N GLN A 23 -14.73 13.17 8.25
CA GLN A 23 -15.48 14.22 7.54
C GLN A 23 -17.00 14.05 7.72
N ARG A 24 -17.76 15.12 7.48
CA ARG A 24 -19.23 15.08 7.45
C ARG A 24 -19.74 15.57 6.09
N PRO A 25 -20.34 14.71 5.25
CA PRO A 25 -20.61 13.28 5.48
C PRO A 25 -19.33 12.42 5.57
N PRO A 26 -19.38 11.24 6.24
CA PRO A 26 -18.21 10.36 6.40
C PRO A 26 -17.58 10.02 5.05
N GLY A 27 -16.25 10.15 4.98
CA GLY A 27 -15.45 9.77 3.81
C GLY A 27 -14.93 8.32 3.88
N VAL A 28 -13.85 8.07 3.14
CA VAL A 28 -13.17 6.76 3.11
C VAL A 28 -12.55 6.47 4.47
N ALA A 29 -12.77 5.29 5.04
CA ALA A 29 -12.05 4.79 6.20
C ALA A 29 -10.81 4.01 5.74
N ALA A 30 -9.63 4.41 6.21
CA ALA A 30 -8.37 3.72 5.91
C ALA A 30 -7.76 3.13 7.19
N LYS A 31 -7.15 1.94 7.09
CA LYS A 31 -6.49 1.30 8.24
C LYS A 31 -5.23 0.57 7.79
N LEU A 32 -4.12 0.81 8.49
CA LEU A 32 -2.85 0.13 8.29
C LEU A 32 -2.91 -1.25 8.94
N ILE A 33 -2.44 -2.29 8.24
CA ILE A 33 -2.42 -3.68 8.71
C ILE A 33 -0.99 -4.10 9.01
N ASP A 34 -0.11 -3.97 8.03
CA ASP A 34 1.30 -4.35 8.16
C ASP A 34 2.18 -3.44 7.29
N CYS A 35 3.44 -3.29 7.67
CA CYS A 35 4.42 -2.61 6.84
C CYS A 35 5.81 -3.22 7.05
N LYS A 36 6.56 -3.32 5.96
CA LYS A 36 7.88 -3.96 5.97
C LYS A 36 8.80 -3.34 4.93
N ALA A 37 10.02 -3.01 5.34
CA ALA A 37 11.10 -2.68 4.41
C ALA A 37 11.96 -3.91 4.13
N THR A 38 12.20 -4.23 2.86
CA THR A 38 13.19 -5.25 2.47
C THR A 38 13.67 -5.03 1.04
N ASN A 39 14.94 -5.34 0.77
CA ASN A 39 15.55 -5.29 -0.57
C ASN A 39 15.32 -3.97 -1.32
N GLY A 40 15.32 -2.83 -0.62
CA GLY A 40 15.11 -1.52 -1.25
C GLY A 40 13.65 -1.18 -1.56
N PHE A 41 12.69 -2.00 -1.13
CA PHE A 41 11.26 -1.77 -1.26
C PHE A 41 10.58 -1.59 0.09
N TYR A 42 9.54 -0.76 0.11
CA TYR A 42 8.55 -0.70 1.18
C TYR A 42 7.31 -1.46 0.75
N TYR A 43 6.97 -2.47 1.54
CA TYR A 43 5.72 -3.21 1.42
C TYR A 43 4.75 -2.67 2.46
N ILE A 44 3.55 -2.30 2.04
CA ILE A 44 2.54 -1.69 2.89
C ILE A 44 1.22 -2.39 2.63
N GLU A 45 0.65 -2.96 3.69
CA GLU A 45 -0.65 -3.62 3.69
C GLU A 45 -1.66 -2.77 4.45
N TYR A 46 -2.78 -2.46 3.81
CA TYR A 46 -3.80 -1.59 4.39
C TYR A 46 -5.17 -1.86 3.78
N THR A 47 -6.22 -1.49 4.50
CA THR A 47 -7.59 -1.56 4.02
C THR A 47 -8.17 -0.19 3.74
N LEU A 48 -9.04 -0.12 2.75
CA LEU A 48 -9.87 1.04 2.43
C LEU A 48 -11.34 0.63 2.40
N GLN A 49 -12.19 1.41 3.07
CA GLN A 49 -13.62 1.19 3.08
C GLN A 49 -14.35 2.50 2.77
N ASN A 50 -15.01 2.54 1.61
CA ASN A 50 -15.88 3.66 1.28
C ASN A 50 -17.24 3.49 1.98
N PRO A 51 -17.90 4.59 2.36
CA PRO A 51 -19.26 4.52 2.92
C PRO A 51 -20.21 3.76 1.99
N GLY A 52 -20.90 2.75 2.53
CA GLY A 52 -21.85 1.93 1.76
C GLY A 52 -21.23 0.94 0.77
N LYS A 53 -19.91 0.73 0.78
CA LYS A 53 -19.23 -0.27 -0.07
C LYS A 53 -18.46 -1.29 0.75
N SER A 54 -18.22 -2.47 0.16
CA SER A 54 -17.36 -3.49 0.74
C SER A 54 -15.93 -2.98 0.94
N ARG A 55 -15.28 -3.52 1.97
CA ARG A 55 -13.90 -3.20 2.32
C ARG A 55 -12.97 -3.79 1.27
N LYS A 56 -11.99 -2.99 0.84
CA LYS A 56 -10.89 -3.42 -0.02
C LYS A 56 -9.65 -3.61 0.81
N HIS A 57 -8.91 -4.66 0.50
CA HIS A 57 -7.59 -4.95 1.03
C HIS A 57 -6.56 -4.64 -0.05
N LEU A 58 -5.55 -3.84 0.30
CA LEU A 58 -4.50 -3.40 -0.60
C LEU A 58 -3.14 -3.85 -0.06
N PHE A 59 -2.33 -4.38 -0.97
CA PHE A 59 -0.94 -4.71 -0.70
C PHE A 59 -0.07 -4.00 -1.74
N SER A 60 0.72 -3.03 -1.29
CA SER A 60 1.52 -2.14 -2.12
C SER A 60 3.00 -2.38 -1.93
N ALA A 61 3.76 -2.48 -3.02
CA ALA A 61 5.22 -2.41 -3.05
C ALA A 61 5.66 -1.08 -3.65
N LEU A 62 6.48 -0.33 -2.92
CA LEU A 62 7.06 0.94 -3.34
C LEU A 62 8.57 0.82 -3.37
N GLY A 63 9.19 1.31 -4.44
CA GLY A 63 10.64 1.31 -4.53
C GLY A 63 11.15 2.42 -5.44
N MET A 64 12.40 2.80 -5.24
CA MET A 64 13.03 3.87 -6.01
C MET A 64 14.26 3.35 -6.74
N ALA A 65 14.37 3.65 -8.03
CA ALA A 65 15.53 3.32 -8.86
C ALA A 65 16.03 4.53 -9.64
N PHE A 66 17.33 4.62 -9.86
CA PHE A 66 17.97 5.69 -10.64
C PHE A 66 18.25 5.20 -12.06
N ASN A 67 17.85 5.97 -13.06
CA ASN A 67 18.02 5.61 -14.48
C ASN A 67 19.22 6.29 -15.15
N GLY A 68 20.13 6.89 -14.39
CA GLY A 68 21.26 7.68 -14.92
C GLY A 68 21.00 9.20 -14.98
N TRP A 69 19.73 9.64 -14.92
CA TRP A 69 19.35 11.07 -15.02
C TRP A 69 18.51 11.55 -13.84
N TYR A 70 17.57 10.73 -13.37
CA TYR A 70 16.71 11.07 -12.24
C TYR A 70 16.26 9.81 -11.49
N ASN A 71 15.81 10.03 -10.25
CA ASN A 71 15.21 8.99 -9.43
C ASN A 71 13.76 8.77 -9.84
N ARG A 72 13.37 7.51 -10.04
CA ARG A 72 12.00 7.10 -10.35
C ARG A 72 11.42 6.35 -9.16
N LEU A 73 10.27 6.81 -8.67
CA LEU A 73 9.46 6.10 -7.70
C LEU A 73 8.51 5.16 -8.46
N TYR A 74 8.62 3.87 -8.17
CA TYR A 74 7.74 2.83 -8.68
C TYR A 74 6.82 2.37 -7.57
N THR A 75 5.54 2.23 -7.89
CA THR A 75 4.50 1.76 -6.99
C THR A 75 3.73 0.66 -7.70
N VAL A 76 3.63 -0.51 -7.08
CA VAL A 76 2.78 -1.62 -7.54
C VAL A 76 1.80 -1.94 -6.43
N THR A 77 0.51 -1.86 -6.72
CA THR A 77 -0.56 -2.12 -5.76
C THR A 77 -1.45 -3.26 -6.25
N GLY A 78 -1.49 -4.32 -5.47
CA GLY A 78 -2.51 -5.36 -5.58
C GLY A 78 -3.72 -4.99 -4.72
N GLN A 79 -4.93 -5.22 -5.24
CA GLN A 79 -6.17 -4.97 -4.49
C GLN A 79 -7.13 -6.13 -4.66
N PHE A 80 -7.86 -6.45 -3.59
CA PHE A 80 -8.94 -7.42 -3.59
C PHE A 80 -10.02 -7.01 -2.58
N LEU A 81 -11.22 -7.56 -2.72
CA LEU A 81 -12.25 -7.40 -1.69
C LEU A 81 -11.88 -8.23 -0.48
N ASP A 82 -12.13 -7.71 0.72
CA ASP A 82 -11.80 -8.42 1.97
C ASP A 82 -12.53 -9.78 2.06
N GLU A 83 -13.74 -9.84 1.51
CA GLU A 83 -14.55 -11.06 1.37
C GLU A 83 -13.89 -12.12 0.47
N GLU A 84 -13.04 -11.72 -0.48
CA GLU A 84 -12.35 -12.62 -1.42
C GLU A 84 -10.89 -12.88 -1.01
N SER A 85 -10.51 -12.53 0.22
CA SER A 85 -9.13 -12.65 0.72
C SER A 85 -8.62 -14.10 0.66
N GLU A 86 -9.47 -15.07 0.98
CA GLU A 86 -9.11 -16.50 0.89
C GLU A 86 -8.78 -16.94 -0.54
N LYS A 87 -9.44 -16.34 -1.54
CA LYS A 87 -9.30 -16.71 -2.95
C LYS A 87 -8.11 -16.03 -3.60
N TYR A 88 -7.92 -14.73 -3.36
CA TYR A 88 -6.95 -13.92 -4.09
C TYR A 88 -5.82 -13.36 -3.24
N GLY A 89 -5.95 -13.31 -1.92
CA GLY A 89 -4.99 -12.63 -1.04
C GLY A 89 -3.57 -13.17 -1.17
N SER A 90 -3.41 -14.50 -1.12
CA SER A 90 -2.10 -15.15 -1.29
C SER A 90 -1.49 -14.92 -2.67
N ALA A 91 -2.30 -15.06 -3.74
CA ALA A 91 -1.84 -14.87 -5.11
C ALA A 91 -1.40 -13.42 -5.37
N ILE A 92 -2.19 -12.45 -4.93
CA ILE A 92 -1.90 -11.02 -5.11
C ILE A 92 -0.65 -10.63 -4.30
N ARG A 93 -0.56 -11.07 -3.05
CA ARG A 93 0.64 -10.84 -2.22
C ARG A 93 1.89 -11.38 -2.91
N LYS A 94 1.81 -12.59 -3.47
CA LYS A 94 2.92 -13.20 -4.22
C LYS A 94 3.30 -12.38 -5.45
N ILE A 95 2.34 -11.97 -6.27
CA ILE A 95 2.56 -11.16 -7.48
C ILE A 95 3.24 -9.84 -7.13
N VAL A 96 2.72 -9.09 -6.17
CA VAL A 96 3.28 -7.80 -5.74
C VAL A 96 4.67 -7.98 -5.13
N SER A 97 4.86 -9.03 -4.30
CA SER A 97 6.17 -9.33 -3.72
C SER A 97 7.24 -9.71 -4.75
N SER A 98 6.82 -10.20 -5.93
CA SER A 98 7.73 -10.57 -7.01
C SER A 98 8.19 -9.39 -7.86
N PHE A 99 7.68 -8.18 -7.61
CA PHE A 99 8.09 -6.97 -8.32
C PHE A 99 9.57 -6.67 -8.10
N ARG A 100 10.26 -6.34 -9.20
CA ARG A 100 11.68 -5.98 -9.22
C ARG A 100 11.88 -4.87 -10.25
N PHE A 101 12.90 -4.04 -10.04
CA PHE A 101 13.36 -3.13 -11.08
C PHE A 101 13.98 -3.93 -12.23
N ILE A 102 13.85 -3.39 -13.44
CA ILE A 102 14.51 -3.88 -14.66
C ILE A 102 15.64 -2.91 -14.99
#